data_AF-A0A1R4J2D3-F1
#
_entry.id   AF-A0A1R4J2D3-F1
#
_cell.length_a   1.000
_cell.length_b   1.000
_cell.length_c   1.000
_cell.angle_alpha   90.00
_cell.angle_beta   90.00
_cell.angle_gamma   90.00
#
_symmetry.space_group_name_H-M   'P 1'
#
loop_
_entity.id
_entity.type
_entity.pdbx_description
1 polymer ?
#
loop_
_entity_poly.entity_id
_entity_poly.type
_entity_poly.pdbx_seq_one_letter_code
_entity_poly.pdbx_strand_id
1 'polypeptide(L)'
;MRYAEFAQDQRAYELVRGAIYTSLFNADLCRKPAGLSYYYKDETHQSNVYHAVHAKLYNRLYNMTQYDDFAKVTDRMVRDACPGREAGTLRVTGGRPHRLRKGSSTAVWKPTSTLEVSSSARDTLTGANGVVWSLMSSGPRSGWHIEESPDAYRTGYATDRFDYRWDRRAVIGKGALLVGYEINEAGVRKERRRARMTRDSAFLADARANLGGRQYIRATSGQFAGLWIPEEVRGAHFTSHRPSSRASLSAARQR
;
A
#
# COMPACT_ATOMS: atom_id res chain seq x y z
N MET A 1 2.64 0.33 -26.08
CA MET A 1 4.04 -0.18 -26.09
C MET A 1 4.18 -1.32 -27.07
N ARG A 2 3.59 -2.51 -26.84
CA ARG A 2 3.72 -3.66 -27.75
C ARG A 2 3.45 -3.38 -29.24
N TYR A 3 2.38 -2.63 -29.56
CA TYR A 3 2.09 -2.26 -30.96
C TYR A 3 3.16 -1.33 -31.55
N ALA A 4 3.59 -0.30 -30.82
CA ALA A 4 4.62 0.63 -31.28
C ALA A 4 5.98 -0.08 -31.50
N GLU A 5 6.32 -1.03 -30.61
CA GLU A 5 7.51 -1.88 -30.73
C GLU A 5 7.44 -2.79 -31.97
N PHE A 6 6.31 -3.46 -32.18
CA PHE A 6 6.11 -4.36 -33.30
C PHE A 6 6.07 -3.63 -34.65
N ALA A 7 5.29 -2.56 -34.75
CA ALA A 7 5.05 -1.85 -36.00
C ALA A 7 6.18 -0.86 -36.37
N GLN A 8 7.09 -0.58 -35.42
CA GLN A 8 8.11 0.46 -35.55
C GLN A 8 7.55 1.83 -36.00
N ASP A 9 6.27 2.12 -35.69
CA ASP A 9 5.60 3.37 -36.08
C ASP A 9 5.93 4.48 -35.07
N GLN A 10 6.66 5.50 -35.52
CA GLN A 10 7.06 6.65 -34.72
C GLN A 10 5.87 7.41 -34.10
N ARG A 11 4.74 7.51 -34.80
CA ARG A 11 3.53 8.17 -34.26
C ARG A 11 2.92 7.37 -33.13
N ALA A 12 2.97 6.04 -33.23
CA ALA A 12 2.51 5.15 -32.17
C ALA A 12 3.40 5.29 -30.92
N TYR A 13 4.72 5.48 -31.09
CA TYR A 13 5.62 5.80 -29.98
C TYR A 13 5.27 7.13 -29.32
N GLU A 14 5.06 8.19 -30.10
CA GLU A 14 4.71 9.51 -29.58
C GLU A 14 3.39 9.50 -28.81
N LEU A 15 2.36 8.83 -29.36
CA LEU A 15 1.07 8.69 -28.68
C LEU A 15 1.20 7.94 -27.35
N VAL A 16 1.92 6.80 -27.34
CA VAL A 16 2.14 6.02 -26.12
C VAL A 16 2.94 6.82 -25.09
N ARG A 17 3.98 7.53 -25.52
CA ARG A 17 4.80 8.37 -24.65
C ARG A 17 3.96 9.49 -24.03
N GLY A 18 3.16 10.18 -24.83
CA GLY A 18 2.22 11.20 -24.36
C GLY A 18 1.24 10.64 -23.33
N ALA A 19 0.63 9.49 -23.60
CA ALA A 19 -0.30 8.83 -22.69
C ALA A 19 0.35 8.45 -21.34
N ILE A 20 1.59 7.95 -21.35
CA ILE A 20 2.35 7.60 -20.15
C ILE A 20 2.61 8.84 -19.28
N TYR A 21 3.06 9.95 -19.87
CA TYR A 21 3.28 11.19 -19.12
C TYR A 21 1.99 11.79 -18.58
N THR A 22 0.93 11.82 -19.38
CA THR A 22 -0.40 12.28 -18.94
C THR A 22 -0.89 11.46 -17.76
N SER A 23 -0.68 10.14 -17.78
CA SER A 23 -1.07 9.25 -16.68
C SER A 23 -0.31 9.53 -15.38
N LEU A 24 0.97 9.93 -15.46
CA LEU A 24 1.74 10.34 -14.29
C LEU A 24 1.30 11.70 -13.77
N PHE A 25 1.14 12.67 -14.67
CA PHE A 25 0.75 14.04 -14.33
C PHE A 25 -0.62 14.08 -13.64
N ASN A 26 -1.53 13.21 -14.05
CA ASN A 26 -2.88 13.12 -13.52
C ASN A 26 -3.05 12.01 -12.47
N ALA A 27 -1.96 11.45 -11.92
CA ALA A 27 -2.03 10.30 -11.03
C ALA A 27 -2.84 10.52 -9.75
N ASP A 28 -2.91 11.77 -9.28
CA ASP A 28 -3.67 12.11 -8.08
C ASP A 28 -5.17 12.41 -8.37
N LEU A 29 -5.62 12.48 -9.64
CA LEU A 29 -7.03 12.78 -9.96
C LEU A 29 -8.01 11.74 -9.43
N CYS A 30 -7.63 10.46 -9.47
CA CYS A 30 -8.45 9.37 -8.97
C CYS A 30 -8.05 8.95 -7.56
N ARG A 31 -6.95 9.51 -7.02
CA ARG A 31 -6.39 9.09 -5.74
C ARG A 31 -7.16 9.72 -4.60
N LYS A 32 -7.43 8.92 -3.56
CA LYS A 32 -7.95 9.40 -2.29
C LYS A 32 -6.97 9.07 -1.17
N PRO A 33 -6.31 10.07 -0.58
CA PRO A 33 -5.42 9.84 0.56
C PRO A 33 -6.13 9.09 1.69
N ALA A 34 -5.45 8.08 2.25
CA ALA A 34 -5.96 7.18 3.30
C ALA A 34 -7.24 6.37 2.94
N GLY A 35 -7.64 6.32 1.66
CA GLY A 35 -8.83 5.57 1.25
C GLY A 35 -8.66 4.81 -0.05
N LEU A 36 -9.75 4.21 -0.51
CA LEU A 36 -9.83 3.62 -1.84
C LEU A 36 -9.90 4.73 -2.89
N SER A 37 -9.19 4.55 -3.99
CA SER A 37 -9.24 5.46 -5.14
C SER A 37 -10.64 5.48 -5.77
N TYR A 38 -10.98 6.60 -6.39
CA TYR A 38 -12.15 6.71 -7.25
C TYR A 38 -11.95 5.94 -8.56
N TYR A 39 -13.03 5.42 -9.15
CA TYR A 39 -12.98 4.78 -10.47
C TYR A 39 -12.55 5.76 -11.57
N TYR A 40 -13.06 6.99 -11.49
CA TYR A 40 -12.76 8.10 -12.40
C TYR A 40 -12.80 9.41 -11.61
N LYS A 41 -12.52 10.55 -12.27
CA LYS A 41 -12.37 11.87 -11.66
C LYS A 41 -13.53 12.33 -10.77
N ASP A 42 -14.74 11.81 -10.94
CA ASP A 42 -15.99 12.37 -10.39
C ASP A 42 -16.18 12.23 -8.86
N GLU A 43 -15.18 11.78 -8.09
CA GLU A 43 -15.20 11.71 -6.61
C GLU A 43 -16.39 10.97 -5.95
N THR A 44 -17.31 10.42 -6.73
CA THR A 44 -18.56 9.80 -6.26
C THR A 44 -18.43 8.30 -6.09
N HIS A 45 -17.54 7.65 -6.84
CA HIS A 45 -17.46 6.19 -6.92
C HIS A 45 -16.09 5.64 -6.50
N GLN A 46 -15.92 5.38 -5.20
CA GLN A 46 -14.75 4.67 -4.66
C GLN A 46 -14.91 3.17 -4.85
N SER A 47 -13.81 2.48 -5.18
CA SER A 47 -13.86 1.03 -5.41
C SER A 47 -12.55 0.36 -5.07
N ASN A 48 -12.64 -0.71 -4.27
CA ASN A 48 -11.48 -1.53 -3.93
C ASN A 48 -10.90 -2.23 -5.16
N VAL A 49 -11.78 -2.61 -6.10
CA VAL A 49 -11.36 -3.21 -7.37
C VAL A 49 -10.50 -2.22 -8.14
N TYR A 50 -10.98 -0.99 -8.33
CA TYR A 50 -10.24 0.02 -9.09
C TYR A 50 -9.01 0.54 -8.38
N HIS A 51 -9.02 0.64 -7.05
CA HIS A 51 -7.83 0.95 -6.27
C HIS A 51 -6.70 -0.04 -6.51
N ALA A 52 -7.02 -1.33 -6.47
CA ALA A 52 -6.08 -2.38 -6.80
C ALA A 52 -5.65 -2.36 -8.28
N VAL A 53 -6.54 -1.99 -9.21
CA VAL A 53 -6.18 -1.81 -10.62
C VAL A 53 -5.19 -0.65 -10.79
N HIS A 54 -5.46 0.52 -10.21
CA HIS A 54 -4.58 1.69 -10.28
C HIS A 54 -3.18 1.38 -9.73
N ALA A 55 -3.09 0.81 -8.52
CA ALA A 55 -1.81 0.41 -7.95
C ALA A 55 -1.03 -0.56 -8.87
N LYS A 56 -1.71 -1.57 -9.44
CA LYS A 56 -1.08 -2.54 -10.36
C LYS A 56 -0.66 -1.91 -11.69
N LEU A 57 -1.46 -1.00 -12.27
CA LEU A 57 -1.14 -0.32 -13.52
C LEU A 57 0.08 0.60 -13.37
N TYR A 58 0.16 1.37 -12.28
CA TYR A 58 1.34 2.20 -12.01
C TYR A 58 2.58 1.34 -11.73
N ASN A 59 2.45 0.23 -11.00
CA ASN A 59 3.55 -0.71 -10.82
C ASN A 59 3.98 -1.32 -12.16
N ARG A 60 3.03 -1.60 -13.06
CA ARG A 60 3.32 -2.10 -14.41
C ARG A 60 4.05 -1.06 -15.24
N LEU A 61 3.65 0.22 -15.19
CA LEU A 61 4.36 1.31 -15.86
C LEU A 61 5.78 1.46 -15.31
N TYR A 62 5.98 1.37 -13.99
CA TYR A 62 7.31 1.30 -13.41
C TYR A 62 8.10 0.11 -13.95
N ASN A 63 7.53 -1.10 -13.94
CA ASN A 63 8.21 -2.30 -14.41
C ASN A 63 8.64 -2.21 -15.88
N MET A 64 7.92 -1.45 -16.71
CA MET A 64 8.21 -1.27 -18.13
C MET A 64 9.18 -0.10 -18.39
N THR A 65 9.10 0.98 -17.61
CA THR A 65 9.87 2.22 -17.87
C THR A 65 11.05 2.44 -16.93
N GLN A 66 11.09 1.75 -15.80
CA GLN A 66 12.01 1.97 -14.68
C GLN A 66 11.97 3.41 -14.14
N TYR A 67 10.89 4.15 -14.40
CA TYR A 67 10.75 5.52 -13.93
C TYR A 67 10.15 5.55 -12.51
N ASP A 68 10.98 5.91 -11.53
CA ASP A 68 10.67 5.84 -10.10
C ASP A 68 9.37 6.55 -9.69
N ASP A 69 8.95 7.60 -10.42
CA ASP A 69 7.75 8.33 -10.07
C ASP A 69 6.48 7.47 -10.17
N PHE A 70 6.44 6.48 -11.08
CA PHE A 70 5.36 5.50 -11.11
C PHE A 70 5.37 4.56 -9.90
N ALA A 71 6.56 4.20 -9.44
CA ALA A 71 6.72 3.40 -8.23
C ALA A 71 6.27 4.19 -6.98
N LYS A 72 6.53 5.51 -6.93
CA LYS A 72 6.01 6.40 -5.88
C LYS A 72 4.49 6.47 -5.89
N VAL A 73 3.86 6.59 -7.06
CA VAL A 73 2.39 6.57 -7.15
C VAL A 73 1.84 5.25 -6.60
N THR A 74 2.46 4.13 -6.97
CA THR A 74 2.11 2.80 -6.45
C THR A 74 2.21 2.76 -4.92
N ASP A 75 3.29 3.26 -4.33
CA ASP A 75 3.47 3.28 -2.87
C ASP A 75 2.38 4.06 -2.16
N ARG A 76 2.06 5.23 -2.72
CA ARG A 76 1.05 6.11 -2.16
C ARG A 76 -0.31 5.42 -2.18
N MET A 77 -0.68 4.80 -3.31
CA MET A 77 -1.93 4.03 -3.41
C MET A 77 -1.97 2.87 -2.41
N VAL A 78 -0.91 2.05 -2.32
CA VAL A 78 -0.85 0.91 -1.38
C VAL A 78 -0.91 1.38 0.08
N ARG A 79 -0.31 2.54 0.39
CA ARG A 79 -0.37 3.15 1.72
C ARG A 79 -1.76 3.69 2.05
N ASP A 80 -2.43 4.30 1.08
CA ASP A 80 -3.77 4.85 1.26
C ASP A 80 -4.78 3.75 1.61
N ALA A 81 -4.71 2.63 0.90
CA ALA A 81 -5.42 1.41 1.24
C ALA A 81 -4.72 0.21 0.61
N CYS A 82 -4.56 -0.88 1.36
CA CYS A 82 -3.95 -2.07 0.81
C CYS A 82 -4.89 -2.74 -0.22
N PRO A 83 -4.42 -3.11 -1.42
CA PRO A 83 -5.27 -3.59 -2.52
C PRO A 83 -5.87 -5.00 -2.35
N GLY A 84 -6.04 -5.48 -1.11
CA GLY A 84 -6.67 -6.76 -0.79
C GLY A 84 -8.17 -6.74 -1.09
N ARG A 85 -8.63 -7.69 -1.93
CA ARG A 85 -10.00 -7.70 -2.51
C ARG A 85 -10.98 -8.67 -1.85
N GLU A 86 -10.48 -9.60 -1.05
CA GLU A 86 -11.23 -10.82 -0.72
C GLU A 86 -11.90 -10.72 0.65
N ALA A 87 -12.85 -11.61 0.94
CA ALA A 87 -13.27 -11.90 2.31
C ALA A 87 -12.07 -12.38 3.15
N GLY A 88 -12.15 -12.29 4.47
CA GLY A 88 -11.03 -12.68 5.32
C GLY A 88 -11.37 -12.65 6.80
N THR A 89 -10.39 -12.93 7.64
CA THR A 89 -10.55 -12.89 9.09
C THR A 89 -10.12 -11.53 9.62
N LEU A 90 -10.97 -10.89 10.41
CA LEU A 90 -10.63 -9.72 11.22
C LEU A 90 -10.27 -10.17 12.63
N ARG A 91 -9.15 -9.68 13.14
CA ARG A 91 -8.85 -9.71 14.56
C ARG A 91 -9.30 -8.40 15.19
N VAL A 92 -10.12 -8.48 16.24
CA VAL A 92 -10.63 -7.35 16.99
C VAL A 92 -10.12 -7.43 18.43
N THR A 93 -9.26 -6.51 18.82
CA THR A 93 -8.61 -6.50 20.13
C THR A 93 -9.61 -6.22 21.25
N GLY A 94 -9.65 -7.11 22.25
CA GLY A 94 -10.45 -6.96 23.46
C GLY A 94 -9.98 -5.80 24.34
N GLY A 95 -10.90 -5.21 25.09
CA GLY A 95 -10.62 -4.10 26.01
C GLY A 95 -10.32 -2.77 25.32
N ARG A 96 -10.37 -2.69 23.98
CA ARG A 96 -10.18 -1.47 23.20
C ARG A 96 -11.49 -0.98 22.56
N PRO A 97 -11.73 0.34 22.48
CA PRO A 97 -12.89 0.88 21.79
C PRO A 97 -12.71 0.83 20.27
N HIS A 98 -13.72 0.35 19.56
CA HIS A 98 -13.76 0.25 18.12
C HIS A 98 -14.92 1.05 17.56
N ARG A 99 -14.70 1.82 16.49
CA ARG A 99 -15.78 2.55 15.82
C ARG A 99 -16.51 1.62 14.86
N LEU A 100 -17.83 1.62 14.95
CA LEU A 100 -18.71 0.81 14.13
C LEU A 100 -19.67 1.69 13.31
N ARG A 101 -20.07 1.18 12.15
CA ARG A 101 -21.11 1.76 11.29
C ARG A 101 -22.06 0.71 10.73
N LYS A 102 -23.35 1.04 10.63
CA LYS A 102 -24.36 0.25 9.93
C LYS A 102 -25.36 1.19 9.26
N GLY A 103 -25.25 1.35 7.94
CA GLY A 103 -25.94 2.43 7.23
C GLY A 103 -25.54 3.79 7.78
N SER A 104 -26.52 4.60 8.18
CA SER A 104 -26.30 5.90 8.83
C SER A 104 -25.99 5.81 10.33
N SER A 105 -26.20 4.66 10.98
CA SER A 105 -25.95 4.49 12.41
C SER A 105 -24.46 4.35 12.71
N THR A 106 -24.00 5.03 13.76
CA THR A 106 -22.65 4.91 14.31
C THR A 106 -22.70 4.35 15.73
N ALA A 107 -21.67 3.61 16.12
CA ALA A 107 -21.53 3.13 17.49
C ALA A 107 -20.05 3.00 17.88
N VAL A 108 -19.78 2.93 19.19
CA VAL A 108 -18.49 2.49 19.73
C VAL A 108 -18.71 1.17 20.44
N TRP A 109 -17.90 0.17 20.11
CA TRP A 109 -17.96 -1.15 20.72
C TRP A 109 -16.63 -1.52 21.36
N LYS A 110 -16.70 -2.02 22.60
CA LYS A 110 -15.54 -2.47 23.37
C LYS A 110 -15.76 -3.93 23.76
N PRO A 111 -15.30 -4.91 22.97
CA PRO A 111 -15.39 -6.32 23.34
C PRO A 111 -14.56 -6.58 24.60
N THR A 112 -14.99 -7.54 25.42
CA THR A 112 -14.26 -7.91 26.64
C THR A 112 -13.01 -8.73 26.34
N SER A 113 -13.09 -9.63 25.35
CA SER A 113 -11.99 -10.46 24.89
C SER A 113 -11.57 -10.12 23.46
N THR A 114 -10.36 -10.56 23.07
CA THR A 114 -9.93 -10.47 21.66
C THR A 114 -10.66 -11.52 20.85
N LEU A 115 -11.21 -11.11 19.71
CA LEU A 115 -12.05 -11.94 18.85
C LEU A 115 -11.44 -12.06 17.47
N GLU A 116 -11.69 -13.20 16.83
CA GLU A 116 -11.52 -13.36 15.39
C GLU A 116 -12.90 -13.54 14.76
N VAL A 117 -13.21 -12.71 13.76
CA VAL A 117 -14.49 -12.72 13.08
C VAL A 117 -14.27 -12.75 11.58
N SER A 118 -15.10 -13.49 10.86
CA SER A 118 -15.15 -13.39 9.40
C SER A 118 -15.57 -11.98 8.97
N SER A 119 -15.03 -11.54 7.84
CA SER A 119 -15.33 -10.28 7.19
C SER A 119 -15.54 -10.46 5.69
N SER A 120 -16.43 -9.67 5.10
CA SER A 120 -16.52 -9.57 3.64
C SER A 120 -15.38 -8.70 3.10
N ALA A 121 -15.33 -8.53 1.77
CA ALA A 121 -14.47 -7.54 1.14
C ALA A 121 -14.61 -6.16 1.80
N ARG A 122 -13.50 -5.41 1.84
CA ARG A 122 -13.45 -4.04 2.37
C ARG A 122 -14.36 -3.10 1.61
N ASP A 123 -14.87 -2.11 2.35
CA ASP A 123 -15.70 -1.06 1.80
C ASP A 123 -15.21 0.33 2.23
N THR A 124 -15.56 1.34 1.45
CA THR A 124 -15.48 2.74 1.83
C THR A 124 -16.88 3.27 2.06
N LEU A 125 -17.19 3.53 3.32
CA LEU A 125 -18.48 4.09 3.68
C LEU A 125 -18.53 5.58 3.33
N THR A 126 -19.62 6.00 2.67
CA THR A 126 -19.90 7.41 2.39
C THR A 126 -19.83 8.24 3.69
N GLY A 127 -19.13 9.38 3.64
CA GLY A 127 -18.92 10.25 4.80
C GLY A 127 -17.98 9.68 5.88
N ALA A 128 -17.16 8.67 5.56
CA ALA A 128 -16.12 8.14 6.45
C ALA A 128 -14.69 8.49 6.00
N ASN A 129 -14.54 9.56 5.20
CA ASN A 129 -13.31 10.21 4.72
C ASN A 129 -11.98 9.51 5.06
N GLY A 130 -11.46 8.72 4.11
CA GLY A 130 -10.09 8.20 4.20
C GLY A 130 -9.91 7.16 5.30
N VAL A 131 -10.93 6.34 5.55
CA VAL A 131 -10.87 5.22 6.48
C VAL A 131 -11.34 3.97 5.75
N VAL A 132 -10.57 2.89 5.89
CA VAL A 132 -10.94 1.56 5.41
C VAL A 132 -11.85 0.91 6.44
N TRP A 133 -13.00 0.42 5.99
CA TRP A 133 -13.94 -0.31 6.84
C TRP A 133 -14.02 -1.76 6.37
N SER A 134 -14.11 -2.68 7.32
CA SER A 134 -14.43 -4.08 7.03
C SER A 134 -15.79 -4.42 7.62
N LEU A 135 -16.68 -5.00 6.82
CA LEU A 135 -17.95 -5.53 7.30
C LEU A 135 -17.72 -6.85 8.03
N MET A 136 -18.14 -6.92 9.29
CA MET A 136 -18.15 -8.18 10.04
C MET A 136 -19.30 -9.05 9.51
N SER A 137 -18.98 -10.20 8.91
CA SER A 137 -19.97 -11.17 8.43
C SER A 137 -20.35 -12.21 9.49
N SER A 138 -19.64 -12.23 10.62
CA SER A 138 -19.89 -13.15 11.74
C SER A 138 -19.66 -12.46 13.09
N GLY A 139 -20.02 -13.15 14.18
CA GLY A 139 -19.75 -12.72 15.54
C GLY A 139 -20.77 -11.71 16.11
N PRO A 140 -20.49 -11.15 17.32
CA PRO A 140 -21.46 -10.36 18.10
C PRO A 140 -21.96 -9.07 17.45
N ARG A 141 -21.26 -8.60 16.41
CA ARG A 141 -21.59 -7.40 15.65
C ARG A 141 -21.71 -7.69 14.16
N SER A 142 -22.13 -8.91 13.79
CA SER A 142 -22.39 -9.25 12.40
C SER A 142 -23.35 -8.23 11.73
N GLY A 143 -23.04 -7.85 10.50
CA GLY A 143 -23.73 -6.80 9.75
C GLY A 143 -23.30 -5.37 10.09
N TRP A 144 -22.34 -5.17 11.00
CA TRP A 144 -21.71 -3.88 11.23
C TRP A 144 -20.34 -3.80 10.56
N HIS A 145 -20.05 -2.64 10.00
CA HIS A 145 -18.71 -2.26 9.58
C HIS A 145 -17.90 -1.82 10.79
N ILE A 146 -16.65 -2.25 10.85
CA ILE A 146 -15.66 -1.79 11.82
C ILE A 146 -14.54 -1.04 11.08
N GLU A 147 -14.13 0.09 11.65
CA GLU A 147 -12.99 0.87 11.15
C GLU A 147 -11.70 0.07 11.36
N GLU A 148 -10.94 -0.14 10.28
CA GLU A 148 -9.65 -0.82 10.38
C GLU A 148 -8.61 0.06 11.08
N SER A 149 -7.86 -0.54 12.01
CA SER A 149 -6.86 0.11 12.84
C SER A 149 -5.84 -0.93 13.34
N PRO A 150 -4.75 -0.53 14.01
CA PRO A 150 -3.85 -1.48 14.68
C PRO A 150 -4.54 -2.39 15.72
N ASP A 151 -5.75 -2.05 16.18
CA ASP A 151 -6.53 -2.84 17.12
C ASP A 151 -7.71 -3.60 16.48
N ALA A 152 -8.03 -3.33 15.22
CA ALA A 152 -9.03 -4.04 14.43
C ALA A 152 -8.54 -4.18 12.99
N TYR A 153 -7.97 -5.32 12.63
CA TYR A 153 -7.30 -5.48 11.33
C TYR A 153 -7.52 -6.86 10.74
N ARG A 154 -7.33 -6.97 9.44
CA ARG A 154 -7.36 -8.26 8.75
C ARG A 154 -6.09 -9.07 9.00
N THR A 155 -6.26 -10.34 9.33
CA THR A 155 -5.16 -11.28 9.54
C THR A 155 -4.78 -11.99 8.24
N GLY A 156 -3.66 -12.69 8.26
CA GLY A 156 -3.11 -13.39 7.09
C GLY A 156 -1.99 -12.60 6.40
N TYR A 157 -0.94 -13.32 6.02
CA TYR A 157 0.25 -12.76 5.38
C TYR A 157 -0.01 -12.25 3.96
N ALA A 158 -0.78 -13.00 3.18
CA ALA A 158 -1.06 -12.67 1.79
C ALA A 158 -2.18 -11.63 1.62
N THR A 159 -3.01 -11.44 2.66
CA THR A 159 -4.21 -10.59 2.63
C THR A 159 -3.92 -9.18 2.15
N ASP A 160 -2.79 -8.64 2.59
CA ASP A 160 -2.40 -7.25 2.40
C ASP A 160 -0.97 -7.09 1.90
N ARG A 161 -0.51 -7.99 1.01
CA ARG A 161 0.84 -7.94 0.46
C ARG A 161 0.86 -7.37 -0.96
N PHE A 162 1.85 -6.55 -1.24
CA PHE A 162 2.15 -6.02 -2.56
C PHE A 162 3.64 -6.22 -2.88
N ASP A 163 3.91 -7.05 -3.88
CA ASP A 163 5.27 -7.36 -4.33
C ASP A 163 5.70 -6.48 -5.50
N TYR A 164 6.94 -6.03 -5.46
CA TYR A 164 7.61 -5.36 -6.56
C TYR A 164 8.41 -6.38 -7.37
N ARG A 165 8.45 -6.18 -8.69
CA ARG A 165 9.31 -6.99 -9.56
C ARG A 165 10.79 -6.66 -9.36
N TRP A 166 11.07 -5.40 -9.08
CA TRP A 166 12.42 -4.86 -8.94
C TRP A 166 12.58 -4.31 -7.53
N ASP A 167 13.74 -4.58 -6.94
CA ASP A 167 14.12 -4.04 -5.65
C ASP A 167 14.12 -2.51 -5.68
N ARG A 168 13.58 -1.92 -4.62
CA ARG A 168 13.41 -0.50 -4.47
C ARG A 168 14.22 0.02 -3.31
N ARG A 169 14.83 1.18 -3.50
CA ARG A 169 15.67 1.80 -2.47
C ARG A 169 14.81 2.44 -1.40
N ALA A 170 14.97 2.01 -0.16
CA ALA A 170 14.44 2.67 1.02
C ALA A 170 15.59 3.27 1.84
N VAL A 171 15.29 4.30 2.63
CA VAL A 171 16.21 4.89 3.60
C VAL A 171 15.67 4.63 4.99
N ILE A 172 16.53 4.73 6.00
CA ILE A 172 16.21 4.73 7.43
C ILE A 172 16.96 5.92 8.01
N GLY A 173 16.27 6.76 8.78
CA GLY A 173 16.88 7.94 9.38
C GLY A 173 17.81 7.59 10.54
N LYS A 174 18.85 8.40 10.73
CA LYS A 174 19.71 8.38 11.92
C LYS A 174 18.86 8.49 13.19
N GLY A 175 19.23 7.71 14.20
CA GLY A 175 18.58 7.66 15.51
C GLY A 175 17.37 6.72 15.58
N ALA A 176 16.86 6.24 14.44
CA ALA A 176 15.76 5.29 14.40
C ALA A 176 16.11 3.97 15.11
N LEU A 177 15.27 3.52 16.03
CA LEU A 177 15.32 2.16 16.55
C LEU A 177 14.44 1.28 15.67
N LEU A 178 15.06 0.39 14.90
CA LEU A 178 14.34 -0.54 14.05
C LEU A 178 14.27 -1.91 14.69
N VAL A 179 13.11 -2.54 14.49
CA VAL A 179 12.88 -3.94 14.78
C VAL A 179 12.48 -4.62 13.47
N GLY A 180 13.24 -5.63 13.08
CA GLY A 180 12.96 -6.50 11.94
C GLY A 180 12.22 -7.75 12.40
N TYR A 181 11.14 -8.07 11.70
CA TYR A 181 10.27 -9.19 12.02
C TYR A 181 10.33 -10.26 10.93
N GLU A 182 10.34 -11.51 11.34
CA GLU A 182 9.87 -12.61 10.50
C GLU A 182 8.35 -12.71 10.65
N ILE A 183 7.67 -13.10 9.57
CA ILE A 183 6.22 -13.18 9.53
C ILE A 183 5.82 -14.53 8.96
N ASN A 184 4.99 -15.27 9.71
CA ASN A 184 4.45 -16.56 9.25
C ASN A 184 3.19 -16.36 8.38
N GLU A 185 2.64 -17.44 7.84
CA GLU A 185 1.46 -17.38 6.95
C GLU A 185 0.21 -16.75 7.61
N ALA A 186 0.04 -16.92 8.92
CA ALA A 186 -1.04 -16.29 9.67
C ALA A 186 -0.86 -14.76 9.86
N GLY A 187 0.28 -14.20 9.43
CA GLY A 187 0.63 -12.80 9.65
C GLY A 187 1.19 -12.51 11.05
N VAL A 188 1.50 -13.55 11.83
CA VAL A 188 2.09 -13.41 13.16
C VAL A 188 3.55 -12.99 13.04
N ARG A 189 3.90 -11.89 13.71
CA ARG A 189 5.23 -11.30 13.71
C ARG A 189 6.08 -11.89 14.83
N LYS A 190 7.30 -12.30 14.50
CA LYS A 190 8.33 -12.68 15.47
C LYS A 190 9.52 -11.75 15.33
N GLU A 191 9.87 -11.05 16.40
CA GLU A 191 11.06 -10.20 16.41
C GLU A 191 12.31 -11.05 16.17
N ARG A 192 13.15 -10.60 15.24
CA ARG A 192 14.40 -11.26 14.87
C ARG A 192 15.62 -10.42 15.10
N ARG A 193 15.49 -9.11 14.88
CA ARG A 193 16.62 -8.20 14.99
C ARG A 193 16.15 -6.85 15.45
N ARG A 194 16.95 -6.23 16.31
CA ARG A 194 16.76 -4.87 16.80
C ARG A 194 18.06 -4.11 16.68
N ALA A 195 18.02 -2.93 16.05
CA ALA A 195 19.21 -2.10 15.91
C ALA A 195 18.84 -0.62 15.90
N ARG A 196 19.67 0.20 16.55
CA ARG A 196 19.57 1.66 16.48
C ARG A 196 20.46 2.16 15.36
N MET A 197 19.92 2.96 14.45
CA MET A 197 20.67 3.52 13.35
C MET A 197 21.56 4.65 13.85
N THR A 198 22.86 4.54 13.64
CA THR A 198 23.84 5.58 14.02
C THR A 198 24.02 6.65 12.94
N ARG A 199 23.61 6.35 11.71
CA ARG A 199 23.61 7.21 10.53
C ARG A 199 22.41 6.89 9.64
N ASP A 200 22.10 7.79 8.71
CA ASP A 200 21.17 7.49 7.63
C ASP A 200 21.66 6.27 6.85
N SER A 201 20.78 5.29 6.68
CA SER A 201 21.14 4.00 6.10
C SER A 201 20.15 3.66 4.99
N ALA A 202 20.67 3.39 3.79
CA ALA A 202 19.85 2.92 2.69
C ALA A 202 19.84 1.39 2.64
N PHE A 203 18.74 0.82 2.17
CA PHE A 203 18.56 -0.60 1.94
C PHE A 203 17.65 -0.82 0.73
N LEU A 204 17.64 -2.04 0.21
CA LEU A 204 16.74 -2.46 -0.86
C LEU A 204 15.55 -3.20 -0.25
N ALA A 205 14.39 -3.04 -0.87
CA ALA A 205 13.16 -3.69 -0.47
C ALA A 205 12.29 -4.05 -1.67
N ASP A 206 11.65 -5.21 -1.60
CA ASP A 206 10.94 -5.84 -2.72
C ASP A 206 9.44 -6.06 -2.46
N ALA A 207 8.96 -5.74 -1.26
CA ALA A 207 7.55 -5.85 -0.93
C ALA A 207 7.08 -4.82 0.10
N ARG A 208 5.78 -4.53 0.05
CA ARG A 208 5.00 -3.85 1.11
C ARG A 208 3.94 -4.79 1.65
N ALA A 209 3.59 -4.64 2.92
CA ALA A 209 2.37 -5.24 3.43
C ALA A 209 1.78 -4.51 4.64
N ASN A 210 0.46 -4.55 4.80
CA ASN A 210 -0.20 -4.18 6.05
C ASN A 210 -0.33 -5.42 6.94
N LEU A 211 0.36 -5.41 8.09
CA LEU A 211 0.52 -6.57 8.97
C LEU A 211 0.25 -6.16 10.40
N GLY A 212 -0.83 -6.66 10.98
CA GLY A 212 -1.24 -6.22 12.31
C GLY A 212 -1.74 -4.77 12.32
N GLY A 213 -2.41 -4.33 11.25
CA GLY A 213 -2.96 -2.99 11.09
C GLY A 213 -1.90 -1.88 10.93
N ARG A 214 -0.65 -2.23 10.59
CA ARG A 214 0.46 -1.30 10.35
C ARG A 214 1.19 -1.63 9.06
N GLN A 215 1.76 -0.61 8.42
CA GLN A 215 2.51 -0.78 7.17
C GLN A 215 3.93 -1.26 7.41
N TYR A 216 4.39 -2.21 6.60
CA TYR A 216 5.72 -2.78 6.61
C TYR A 216 6.31 -2.84 5.21
N ILE A 217 7.64 -2.84 5.16
CA ILE A 217 8.45 -3.09 3.96
C ILE A 217 9.39 -4.27 4.21
N ARG A 218 9.55 -5.16 3.21
CA ARG A 218 10.47 -6.29 3.30
C ARG A 218 11.83 -5.89 2.77
N ALA A 219 12.85 -5.92 3.61
CA ALA A 219 14.22 -5.63 3.20
C ALA A 219 14.84 -6.84 2.48
N THR A 220 15.54 -6.59 1.39
CA THR A 220 16.32 -7.59 0.63
C THR A 220 17.82 -7.43 0.82
N SER A 221 18.28 -6.31 1.39
CA SER A 221 19.69 -6.05 1.63
C SER A 221 19.99 -5.41 2.99
N GLY A 222 21.29 -5.36 3.33
CA GLY A 222 21.78 -4.80 4.58
C GLY A 222 21.46 -5.67 5.80
N GLN A 223 21.58 -5.08 6.99
CA GLN A 223 21.44 -5.82 8.25
C GLN A 223 20.04 -6.36 8.53
N PHE A 224 19.02 -6.03 7.74
CA PHE A 224 17.65 -6.52 7.91
C PHE A 224 17.19 -7.39 6.73
N ALA A 225 18.09 -7.84 5.86
CA ALA A 225 17.74 -8.68 4.71
C ALA A 225 16.87 -9.89 5.13
N GLY A 226 15.77 -10.10 4.41
CA GLY A 226 14.75 -11.11 4.67
C GLY A 226 13.70 -10.72 5.72
N LEU A 227 13.83 -9.58 6.39
CA LEU A 227 12.94 -9.17 7.49
C LEU A 227 11.98 -8.05 7.06
N TRP A 228 10.81 -8.04 7.69
CA TRP A 228 9.81 -6.98 7.58
C TRP A 228 10.09 -5.86 8.58
N ILE A 229 10.15 -4.62 8.10
CA ILE A 229 10.46 -3.43 8.87
C ILE A 229 9.23 -2.51 8.88
N PRO A 230 8.78 -1.98 10.03
CA PRO A 230 7.67 -1.04 10.07
C PRO A 230 8.01 0.27 9.35
N GLU A 231 7.09 0.77 8.52
CA GLU A 231 7.25 2.03 7.78
C GLU A 231 7.07 3.27 8.69
N GLU A 232 6.37 3.12 9.81
CA GLU A 232 6.05 4.22 10.75
C GLU A 232 7.28 4.70 11.57
N VAL A 233 8.38 3.95 11.56
CA VAL A 233 9.60 4.42 12.22
C VAL A 233 10.21 5.54 11.40
N ARG A 234 10.41 6.72 12.01
CA ARG A 234 10.98 7.92 11.38
C ARG A 234 12.08 7.55 10.39
N GLY A 235 11.80 7.75 9.11
CA GLY A 235 12.76 7.62 8.03
C GLY A 235 12.72 6.32 7.25
N ALA A 236 11.99 5.27 7.65
CA ALA A 236 11.80 4.06 6.84
C ALA A 236 10.82 4.32 5.68
N HIS A 237 11.30 4.78 4.53
CA HIS A 237 10.46 5.03 3.36
C HIS A 237 11.21 4.80 2.05
N PHE A 238 10.48 4.44 0.99
CA PHE A 238 11.07 4.40 -0.34
C PHE A 238 11.53 5.80 -0.76
N THR A 239 12.71 5.84 -1.38
CA THR A 239 13.34 7.06 -1.89
C THR A 239 13.60 6.91 -3.39
N SER A 240 13.71 8.01 -4.13
CA SER A 240 14.14 7.93 -5.53
C SER A 240 15.61 7.56 -5.64
N HIS A 241 15.95 6.81 -6.68
CA HIS A 241 17.32 6.51 -7.06
C HIS A 241 18.02 7.68 -7.78
N ARG A 242 17.31 8.79 -8.05
CA ARG A 242 17.88 10.02 -8.64
C ARG A 242 17.60 11.26 -7.79
N PRO A 243 18.54 12.23 -7.75
CA PRO A 243 18.24 13.58 -7.29
C PRO A 243 17.15 14.17 -8.19
N SER A 244 16.23 14.90 -7.58
CA SER A 244 15.25 15.71 -8.29
C SER A 244 15.98 16.76 -9.14
N SER A 245 16.25 16.46 -10.40
CA SER A 245 16.48 17.48 -11.41
C SER A 245 15.60 17.18 -12.61
N ARG A 246 14.82 18.19 -13.01
CA ARG A 246 14.02 18.24 -14.25
C ARG A 246 14.86 18.09 -15.54
N ALA A 247 16.12 17.62 -15.46
CA ALA A 247 17.14 17.81 -16.49
C ALA A 247 17.72 16.52 -17.09
N SER A 248 17.22 15.32 -16.78
CA SER A 248 17.82 14.06 -17.29
C SER A 248 16.90 13.20 -18.17
N LEU A 249 16.05 13.82 -18.97
CA LEU A 249 15.23 13.13 -19.99
C LEU A 249 15.54 13.56 -21.44
N SER A 250 16.59 14.34 -21.67
CA SER A 250 17.15 14.62 -23.00
C SER A 250 18.08 13.50 -23.51
N ALA A 251 18.53 12.58 -22.65
CA ALA A 251 19.52 11.57 -23.01
C ALA A 251 18.98 10.33 -23.74
N ALA A 252 17.66 10.18 -23.88
CA ALA A 252 17.06 9.12 -24.70
C ALA A 252 16.95 9.50 -26.20
N ARG A 253 17.64 10.57 -26.63
CA ARG A 253 17.71 11.00 -28.04
C ARG A 253 18.95 10.51 -28.79
N GLN A 254 19.83 9.74 -28.16
CA GLN A 254 21.03 9.21 -28.81
C GLN A 254 21.31 7.79 -28.32
N ARG A 255 20.64 6.81 -28.93
CA ARG A 255 21.12 5.46 -29.21
C ARG A 255 20.09 4.74 -30.06
#